data_AF-K0RJK6-F1
#
_entry.id   AF-K0RJK6-F1
#
_cell.length_a   1.000
_cell.length_b   1.000
_cell.length_c   1.000
_cell.angle_alpha   90.00
_cell.angle_beta   90.00
_cell.angle_gamma   90.00
#
_symmetry.space_group_name_H-M   'P 1'
#
loop_
_entity.id
_entity.type
_entity.pdbx_description
1 polymer ?
#
loop_
_entity_poly.entity_id
_entity_poly.type
_entity_poly.pdbx_seq_one_letter_code
_entity_poly.pdbx_strand_id
1 'polypeptide(L)'
;MAEDNPGIVRKMSLESGDSPEAKRARVERFVADQQLLASQSIPTPHTPQVIRTVRLPDSKRKKILVTGGSGFVGSHLVDRLMSEGHEVVVLDNFFTGRKANVEHW
;
A
#
# COMPACT_ATOMS: atom_id res chain seq x y z
N MET A 1 2.39 32.85 -27.42
CA MET A 1 2.77 31.43 -27.40
C MET A 1 3.15 31.05 -25.98
N ALA A 2 2.23 30.43 -25.26
CA ALA A 2 2.41 29.54 -24.11
C ALA A 2 0.97 29.19 -23.70
N GLU A 3 0.54 28.01 -24.13
CA GLU A 3 -0.84 27.54 -23.99
C GLU A 3 -1.15 27.13 -22.55
N ASP A 4 -2.37 27.48 -22.13
CA ASP A 4 -3.08 26.88 -21.02
C ASP A 4 -3.00 25.35 -21.08
N ASN A 5 -2.60 24.74 -19.98
CA ASN A 5 -2.70 23.29 -19.77
C ASN A 5 -3.98 22.98 -19.00
N PRO A 6 -5.11 22.63 -19.63
CA PRO A 6 -6.31 22.19 -18.93
C PRO A 6 -6.15 20.73 -18.48
N GLY A 7 -5.29 20.52 -17.50
CA GLY A 7 -5.09 19.24 -16.84
C GLY A 7 -6.29 18.87 -15.95
N ILE A 8 -7.10 17.93 -16.45
CA ILE A 8 -7.72 16.87 -15.66
C ILE A 8 -8.64 17.34 -14.52
N VAL A 9 -9.84 17.81 -14.88
CA VAL A 9 -11.04 17.57 -14.04
C VAL A 9 -12.24 17.30 -14.97
N ARG A 10 -12.24 16.18 -15.70
CA ARG A 10 -13.49 15.68 -16.29
C ARG A 10 -14.27 14.97 -15.19
N LYS A 11 -15.13 15.75 -14.54
CA LYS A 11 -16.22 15.34 -13.65
C LYS A 11 -16.84 14.05 -14.20
N MET A 12 -16.72 12.95 -13.46
CA MET A 12 -17.40 11.69 -13.76
C MET A 12 -18.91 11.93 -13.66
N SER A 13 -19.54 12.25 -14.78
CA SER A 13 -20.99 12.22 -14.90
C SER A 13 -21.43 10.76 -14.72
N LEU A 14 -22.05 10.49 -13.58
CA LEU A 14 -22.79 9.27 -13.31
C LEU A 14 -24.04 9.27 -14.20
N GLU A 15 -23.93 8.75 -15.43
CA GLU A 15 -25.11 8.43 -16.22
C GLU A 15 -25.65 7.06 -15.77
N SER A 16 -26.81 7.10 -15.14
CA SER A 16 -27.48 6.02 -14.42
C SER A 16 -28.13 4.97 -15.32
N GLY A 17 -27.50 4.60 -16.45
CA GLY A 17 -28.09 3.74 -17.48
C GLY A 17 -27.23 2.59 -18.01
N ASP A 18 -26.01 2.40 -17.51
CA ASP A 18 -25.08 1.44 -18.12
C ASP A 18 -25.41 -0.01 -17.72
N SER A 19 -25.57 -0.90 -18.73
CA SER A 19 -25.84 -2.34 -18.56
C SER A 19 -24.77 -2.98 -17.65
N PRO A 20 -25.11 -3.97 -16.80
CA PRO A 20 -24.13 -4.65 -15.93
C PRO A 20 -22.89 -5.15 -16.67
N GLU A 21 -23.06 -5.53 -17.93
CA GLU A 21 -22.02 -6.02 -18.81
C GLU A 21 -21.07 -4.90 -19.28
N ALA A 22 -21.61 -3.72 -19.60
CA ALA A 22 -20.82 -2.54 -19.99
C ALA A 22 -19.98 -2.01 -18.82
N LYS A 23 -20.53 -2.03 -17.60
CA LYS A 23 -19.78 -1.69 -16.38
C LYS A 23 -18.63 -2.66 -16.14
N ARG A 24 -18.85 -3.97 -16.32
CA ARG A 24 -17.81 -5.00 -16.19
C ARG A 24 -16.71 -4.84 -17.23
N ALA A 25 -17.06 -4.69 -18.50
CA ALA A 25 -16.09 -4.48 -19.58
C ALA A 25 -15.23 -3.23 -19.34
N ARG A 26 -15.82 -2.16 -18.80
CA ARG A 26 -15.08 -0.92 -18.47
C ARG A 26 -14.12 -1.12 -17.30
N VAL A 27 -14.51 -1.90 -16.29
CA VAL A 27 -13.63 -2.27 -15.16
C VAL A 27 -12.49 -3.17 -15.63
N GLU A 28 -12.77 -4.19 -16.44
CA GLU A 28 -11.75 -5.09 -16.99
C GLU A 28 -10.73 -4.34 -17.84
N ARG A 29 -11.19 -3.42 -18.69
CA ARG A 29 -10.32 -2.57 -19.50
C ARG A 29 -9.43 -1.68 -18.64
N PHE A 30 -9.99 -1.08 -17.57
CA PHE A 30 -9.22 -0.27 -16.64
C PHE A 30 -8.15 -1.08 -15.89
N VAL A 31 -8.47 -2.31 -15.47
CA VAL A 31 -7.52 -3.21 -14.80
C VAL A 31 -6.41 -3.65 -15.75
N ALA A 32 -6.74 -3.97 -17.01
CA ALA A 32 -5.77 -4.37 -18.03
C ALA A 32 -4.81 -3.22 -18.39
N ASP A 33 -5.33 -1.99 -18.56
CA ASP A 33 -4.50 -0.81 -18.79
C ASP A 33 -3.56 -0.55 -17.61
N GLN A 34 -4.03 -0.75 -16.37
CA GLN A 34 -3.20 -0.60 -15.17
C GLN A 34 -2.08 -1.65 -15.10
N GLN A 35 -2.37 -2.90 -15.46
CA GLN A 35 -1.36 -3.97 -15.54
C GLN A 35 -0.32 -3.69 -16.62
N LEU A 36 -0.75 -3.20 -17.79
CA LEU A 36 0.17 -2.83 -18.87
C LEU A 36 1.09 -1.69 -18.44
N LEU A 37 0.54 -0.63 -17.82
CA LEU A 37 1.30 0.50 -17.29
C LEU A 37 2.30 0.05 -16.22
N ALA A 38 1.89 -0.84 -15.31
CA ALA A 38 2.77 -1.38 -14.27
C ALA A 38 3.91 -2.25 -14.85
N SER A 39 3.65 -2.99 -15.94
CA SER A 39 4.67 -3.81 -16.61
C SER A 39 5.73 -3.00 -17.36
N GLN A 40 5.38 -1.77 -17.76
CA GLN A 40 6.27 -0.85 -18.48
C GLN A 40 6.98 0.15 -17.56
N SER A 41 6.57 0.24 -16.29
CA SER A 41 7.23 1.06 -15.28
C SER A 41 8.33 0.27 -14.58
N ILE A 42 9.56 0.77 -14.61
CA ILE A 42 10.63 0.27 -13.74
C ILE A 42 10.29 0.73 -12.32
N PRO A 43 10.13 -0.18 -11.34
CA PRO A 43 9.93 0.20 -9.95
C PRO A 43 11.11 1.07 -9.50
N THR A 44 10.84 2.33 -9.16
CA THR A 44 11.87 3.21 -8.61
C THR A 44 12.15 2.81 -7.16
N PRO A 45 13.35 3.09 -6.61
CA PRO A 45 13.66 2.82 -5.20
C PRO A 45 12.69 3.45 -4.19
N HIS A 46 11.92 4.45 -4.62
CA HIS A 46 10.93 5.16 -3.81
C HIS A 46 9.49 4.82 -4.17
N THR A 47 9.26 3.80 -5.01
CA THR A 47 7.90 3.32 -5.26
C THR A 47 7.32 2.86 -3.93
N PRO A 48 6.22 3.47 -3.44
CA PRO A 48 5.61 3.07 -2.19
C PRO A 48 5.20 1.60 -2.31
N GLN A 49 5.81 0.74 -1.49
CA GLN A 49 5.40 -0.65 -1.41
C GLN A 49 4.04 -0.65 -0.72
N VAL A 50 2.95 -0.86 -1.47
CA VAL A 50 1.62 -0.98 -0.88
C VAL A 50 1.57 -2.31 -0.13
N ILE A 51 1.91 -2.30 1.15
CA ILE A 51 1.87 -3.51 1.96
C ILE A 51 0.42 -3.85 2.26
N ARG A 52 -0.10 -4.91 1.63
CA ARG A 52 -1.40 -5.46 1.97
C ARG A 52 -1.31 -6.21 3.31
N THR A 53 -1.62 -5.52 4.40
CA THR A 53 -1.81 -6.19 5.70
C THR A 53 -3.10 -7.01 5.68
N VAL A 54 -3.04 -8.20 6.28
CA VAL A 54 -4.25 -8.97 6.56
C VAL A 54 -5.06 -8.21 7.61
N ARG A 55 -6.36 -7.97 7.39
CA ARG A 55 -7.23 -7.48 8.47
C ARG A 55 -7.69 -8.65 9.33
N LEU A 56 -7.14 -8.76 10.54
CA LEU A 56 -7.65 -9.70 11.55
C LEU A 56 -8.93 -9.16 12.21
N PRO A 57 -9.90 -10.04 12.55
CA PRO A 57 -11.00 -9.70 13.44
C PRO A 57 -10.46 -9.14 14.76
N ASP A 58 -11.16 -8.16 15.34
CA ASP A 58 -10.73 -7.49 16.57
C ASP A 58 -10.45 -8.49 17.72
N SER A 59 -11.20 -9.59 17.79
CA SER A 59 -11.02 -10.64 18.80
C SER A 59 -9.71 -11.44 18.67
N LYS A 60 -9.08 -11.43 17.49
CA LYS A 60 -7.80 -12.11 17.22
C LYS A 60 -6.63 -11.13 17.06
N ARG A 61 -6.89 -9.82 16.98
CA ARG A 61 -5.85 -8.79 16.88
C ARG A 61 -5.25 -8.54 18.27
N LYS A 62 -3.93 -8.66 18.39
CA LYS A 62 -3.19 -8.36 19.61
C LYS A 62 -2.48 -7.01 19.51
N LYS A 63 -2.26 -6.39 20.68
CA LYS A 63 -1.34 -5.26 20.87
C LYS A 63 -0.02 -5.79 21.39
N ILE A 64 1.07 -5.55 20.67
CA ILE A 64 2.36 -6.19 20.92
C ILE A 64 3.44 -5.12 21.05
N LEU A 65 4.19 -5.13 22.15
CA LEU A 65 5.39 -4.32 22.32
C LEU A 65 6.60 -5.16 21.90
N VAL A 66 7.38 -4.65 20.94
CA VAL A 66 8.64 -5.26 20.51
C VAL A 66 9.80 -4.36 20.95
N THR A 67 10.67 -4.88 21.82
CA THR A 67 11.92 -4.21 22.18
C THR A 67 13.02 -4.59 21.18
N GLY A 68 13.86 -3.63 20.79
CA GLY A 68 14.90 -3.86 19.78
C GLY A 68 14.34 -4.12 18.37
N GLY A 69 13.13 -3.61 18.07
CA GLY A 69 12.42 -3.86 16.83
C GLY A 69 13.07 -3.28 15.57
N SER A 70 14.05 -2.37 15.71
CA SER A 70 14.83 -1.86 14.57
C SER A 70 16.10 -2.68 14.29
N GLY A 71 16.41 -3.67 15.13
CA GLY A 71 17.54 -4.58 14.97
C GLY A 71 17.31 -5.66 13.91
N PHE A 72 18.30 -6.55 13.71
CA PHE A 72 18.23 -7.63 12.71
C PHE A 72 17.02 -8.55 12.94
N VAL A 73 16.92 -9.19 14.11
CA VAL A 73 15.79 -10.10 14.41
C VAL A 73 14.49 -9.32 14.63
N GLY A 74 14.56 -8.19 15.32
CA GLY A 74 13.39 -7.39 15.68
C GLY A 74 12.60 -6.89 14.47
N SER A 75 13.29 -6.40 13.43
CA SER A 75 12.63 -5.88 12.23
C SER A 75 11.86 -6.96 11.46
N HIS A 76 12.45 -8.14 11.30
CA HIS A 76 11.77 -9.28 10.67
C HIS A 76 10.57 -9.76 11.50
N LEU A 77 10.66 -9.71 12.83
CA LEU A 77 9.52 -10.00 13.70
C LEU A 77 8.40 -8.97 13.52
N VAL A 78 8.74 -7.67 13.48
CA VAL A 78 7.77 -6.59 13.21
C VAL A 78 7.10 -6.82 11.86
N ASP A 79 7.87 -7.12 10.81
CA ASP A 79 7.32 -7.40 9.47
C ASP A 79 6.28 -8.52 9.50
N ARG A 80 6.59 -9.61 10.21
CA ARG A 80 5.69 -10.74 10.32
C ARG A 80 4.41 -10.38 11.07
N LEU A 81 4.53 -9.73 12.23
CA LEU A 81 3.38 -9.36 13.07
C LEU A 81 2.46 -8.35 12.39
N MET A 82 3.05 -7.37 11.70
CA MET A 82 2.31 -6.37 10.92
C MET A 82 1.60 -7.02 9.73
N SER A 83 2.30 -7.90 8.99
CA SER A 83 1.69 -8.67 7.88
C SER A 83 0.52 -9.54 8.32
N GLU A 84 0.61 -10.11 9.53
CA GLU A 84 -0.46 -10.89 10.15
C GLU A 84 -1.65 -10.03 10.59
N GLY A 85 -1.52 -8.70 10.68
CA GLY A 85 -2.62 -7.79 11.02
C GLY A 85 -2.69 -7.40 12.49
N HIS A 86 -1.58 -7.51 13.22
CA HIS A 86 -1.48 -7.10 14.61
C HIS A 86 -1.17 -5.61 14.76
N GLU A 87 -1.45 -5.06 15.94
CA GLU A 87 -1.03 -3.71 16.33
C GLU A 87 0.31 -3.81 17.05
N VAL A 88 1.36 -3.25 16.46
CA VAL A 88 2.74 -3.38 16.97
C VAL A 88 3.27 -2.02 17.39
N VAL A 89 3.85 -1.96 18.59
CA VAL A 89 4.59 -0.81 19.11
C VAL A 89 6.05 -1.22 19.22
N VAL A 90 6.95 -0.45 18.62
CA VAL A 90 8.40 -0.71 18.67
C VAL A 90 9.06 0.23 19.67
N LEU A 91 9.84 -0.34 20.59
CA LEU A 91 10.72 0.39 21.50
C LEU A 91 12.18 0.03 21.19
N ASP A 92 12.96 1.01 20.76
CA ASP A 92 14.35 0.79 20.38
C ASP A 92 15.20 2.03 20.69
N ASN A 93 16.47 1.81 21.06
CA ASN A 93 17.45 2.86 21.31
C ASN A 93 18.38 3.10 20.11
N PHE A 94 18.21 2.34 19.02
CA PHE A 94 19.00 2.39 17.78
C PHE A 94 20.50 2.19 17.96
N PHE A 95 20.93 1.39 18.95
CA PHE A 95 22.36 1.16 19.19
C PHE A 95 23.06 0.49 17.98
N THR A 96 22.45 -0.55 17.41
CA THR A 96 22.89 -1.18 16.14
C THR A 96 21.78 -1.24 15.08
N GLY A 97 20.55 -0.90 15.45
CA GLY A 97 19.39 -0.93 14.57
C GLY A 97 19.29 0.32 13.69
N ARG A 98 18.42 0.26 12.67
CA ARG A 98 18.18 1.37 11.73
C ARG A 98 16.68 1.64 11.62
N LYS A 99 16.27 2.90 11.67
CA LYS A 99 14.86 3.30 11.50
C LYS A 99 14.27 2.80 10.18
N ALA A 100 15.05 2.84 9.12
CA ALA A 100 14.68 2.32 7.80
C ALA A 100 14.23 0.84 7.80
N ASN A 101 14.58 0.05 8.83
CA ASN A 101 14.14 -1.33 8.96
C ASN A 101 12.66 -1.46 9.39
N VAL A 102 12.00 -0.39 9.82
CA VAL A 102 10.60 -0.39 10.28
C VAL A 102 9.74 0.74 9.71
N GLU A 103 10.34 1.75 9.05
CA GLU A 103 9.65 2.93 8.50
C GLU A 103 8.68 2.63 7.34
N HIS A 104 8.70 1.41 6.79
CA HIS A 104 7.80 1.00 5.71
C HIS A 104 6.40 0.56 6.19
N TRP A 105 6.14 0.59 7.50
CA TRP A 105 4.86 0.26 8.12
C TRP A 105 4.12 1.50 8.62
#